data_AF-A0A926I5J5-F1
#
_entry.id   AF-A0A926I5J5-F1
#
_cell.length_a   1.000
_cell.length_b   1.000
_cell.length_c   1.000
_cell.angle_alpha   90.00
_cell.angle_beta   90.00
_cell.angle_gamma   90.00
#
_symmetry.space_group_name_H-M   'P 1'
#
loop_
_entity.id
_entity.type
_entity.pdbx_description
1 polymer ?
#
loop_
_entity_poly.entity_id
_entity_poly.type
_entity_poly.pdbx_seq_one_letter_code
_entity_poly.pdbx_strand_id
1 'polypeptide(L)' 'MLRPAVNEILKNGESPYSLVVGVAKRARQITDESEEERKILVDKPVKLAVEEFAEGKVKLVEAEDIGKDVEE' A
#
# COMPACT_ATOMS: atom_id res chain seq x y z
N MET A 1 11.63 -4.83 13.75
CA MET A 1 10.32 -4.32 13.30
C MET A 1 10.20 -2.87 13.75
N LEU A 2 10.61 -1.93 12.91
CA LEU A 2 9.98 -0.61 12.90
C LEU A 2 8.86 -0.73 11.87
N ARG A 3 7.61 -0.74 12.32
CA ARG A 3 6.50 -0.48 11.40
C ARG A 3 6.44 1.04 11.31
N PRO A 4 6.63 1.65 10.13
CA PRO A 4 6.33 3.07 9.97
C PRO A 4 4.94 3.30 10.53
N ALA A 5 4.77 4.35 11.34
CA ALA A 5 3.48 4.61 11.93
C ALA A 5 2.51 4.84 10.77
N VAL A 6 1.33 4.24 10.84
CA VAL A 6 0.29 4.40 9.81
C VAL A 6 -0.02 5.89 9.55
N ASN A 7 0.16 6.71 10.58
CA ASN A 7 0.05 8.17 10.54
C ASN A 7 1.18 8.89 9.79
N GLU A 8 2.35 8.25 9.62
CA GLU A 8 3.45 8.79 8.80
C GLU A 8 3.21 8.53 7.30
N ILE A 9 2.45 7.49 6.98
CA ILE A 9 2.12 7.10 5.61
C ILE A 9 0.87 7.84 5.12
N LEU A 10 -0.18 7.87 5.94
CA LEU A 10 -1.45 8.52 5.60
C LEU A 10 -1.33 10.04 5.76
N LYS A 11 -1.83 10.78 4.77
CA LYS A 11 -2.06 12.22 4.89
C LYS A 11 -3.41 12.49 5.53
N ASN A 12 -3.57 13.68 6.12
CA ASN A 12 -4.81 14.13 6.73
C ASN A 12 -5.99 13.98 5.74
N GLY A 13 -6.93 13.10 6.06
CA GLY A 13 -8.13 12.85 5.27
C GLY A 13 -8.17 11.50 4.56
N GLU A 14 -7.05 10.77 4.49
CA GLU A 14 -7.01 9.44 3.84
C GLU A 14 -7.49 8.32 4.77
N SER A 15 -8.19 7.33 4.21
CA SER A 15 -8.74 6.22 5.01
C SER A 15 -7.68 5.16 5.32
N PRO A 16 -7.58 4.70 6.58
CA PRO A 16 -6.67 3.61 6.93
C PRO A 16 -7.03 2.29 6.22
N TYR A 17 -8.30 2.10 5.85
CA TYR A 17 -8.72 0.92 5.10
C TYR A 17 -8.23 0.97 3.65
N SER A 18 -8.23 2.15 3.03
CA SER A 18 -7.67 2.33 1.70
C SER A 18 -6.16 2.08 1.69
N LEU A 19 -5.44 2.47 2.75
CA LEU A 19 -4.03 2.11 2.89
C LEU A 19 -3.84 0.59 2.90
N VAL A 20 -4.63 -0.15 3.66
CA VAL A 20 -4.54 -1.62 3.70
C VAL A 20 -4.77 -2.23 2.31
N VAL A 21 -5.78 -1.74 1.59
CA VAL A 21 -6.07 -2.18 0.22
C VAL A 21 -4.93 -1.79 -0.74
N GLY A 22 -4.37 -0.59 -0.62
CA GLY A 22 -3.24 -0.10 -1.41
C GLY A 22 -1.97 -0.92 -1.19
N VAL A 23 -1.64 -1.21 0.06
CA VAL A 23 -0.52 -2.10 0.44
C VAL A 23 -0.72 -3.50 -0.13
N ALA A 24 -1.93 -4.07 -0.02
CA ALA A 24 -2.24 -5.38 -0.57
C ALA A 24 -2.10 -5.42 -2.11
N LYS A 25 -2.57 -4.38 -2.80
CA LYS A 25 -2.39 -4.23 -4.25
C LYS A 25 -0.91 -4.16 -4.63
N ARG A 26 -0.13 -3.32 -3.94
CA ARG A 26 1.30 -3.16 -4.23
C ARG A 26 2.09 -4.44 -3.95
N ALA A 27 1.75 -5.16 -2.89
CA ALA A 27 2.39 -6.45 -2.58
C ALA A 27 2.17 -7.49 -3.70
N ARG A 28 1.00 -7.51 -4.35
CA ARG A 28 0.75 -8.36 -5.52
C ARG A 28 1.64 -7.97 -6.70
N GLN A 29 1.72 -6.67 -7.01
CA GLN A 29 2.62 -6.17 -8.07
C GLN A 29 4.08 -6.57 -7.86
N ILE A 30 4.59 -6.44 -6.63
CA ILE A 30 5.96 -6.86 -6.29
C ILE A 30 6.16 -8.37 -6.51
N THR A 31 5.12 -9.16 -6.23
CA THR A 31 5.15 -10.60 -6.44
C THR A 31 5.21 -10.91 -7.94
N ASP A 32 4.31 -10.31 -8.71
CA ASP A 32 4.22 -10.50 -10.16
C ASP A 32 5.52 -10.04 -10.85
N GLU A 33 6.04 -8.84 -10.52
CA GLU A 33 7.31 -8.32 -11.02
C GLU A 33 8.48 -9.29 -10.71
N SER A 34 8.51 -9.83 -9.49
CA SER A 34 9.56 -10.78 -9.10
C SER A 34 9.47 -12.12 -9.85
N GLU A 35 8.25 -12.60 -10.13
CA GLU A 35 8.04 -13.82 -10.91
C GLU A 35 8.45 -13.62 -12.37
N GLU A 36 8.08 -12.49 -12.98
CA GLU A 36 8.44 -12.12 -14.35
C GLU A 36 9.96 -11.98 -14.51
N GLU A 37 10.62 -11.30 -13.58
CA GLU A 37 12.07 -11.11 -13.58
C GLU A 37 12.85 -12.35 -13.09
N ARG A 38 12.14 -13.41 -12.66
CA ARG A 38 12.71 -14.61 -12.03
C ARG A 38 13.64 -14.29 -10.85
N LYS A 39 13.33 -13.23 -10.12
CA LYS A 39 14.06 -12.83 -8.91
C LYS A 39 13.50 -13.56 -7.70
N ILE A 40 14.37 -13.85 -6.74
CA ILE A 40 13.96 -14.40 -5.45
C ILE A 40 13.84 -13.24 -4.47
N LEU A 41 12.64 -13.00 -3.96
CA LEU A 41 12.42 -12.01 -2.91
C LEU A 41 13.02 -12.51 -1.59
N VAL A 42 13.94 -11.74 -1.02
CA VAL A 42 14.51 -12.01 0.31
C VAL A 42 13.52 -11.65 1.41
N ASP A 43 12.80 -10.55 1.21
CA ASP A 43 11.78 -10.05 2.12
C ASP A 43 10.37 -10.33 1.61
N LYS A 44 9.41 -10.44 2.53
CA LYS A 44 8.02 -10.67 2.16
C LYS A 44 7.49 -9.50 1.31
N PRO A 45 6.73 -9.75 0.24
CA PRO A 45 6.22 -8.68 -0.64
C PRO A 45 5.38 -7.64 0.11
N VAL A 46 4.63 -8.06 1.13
CA VAL A 46 3.85 -7.14 1.99
C VAL A 46 4.76 -6.21 2.80
N LYS A 47 5.91 -6.69 3.26
CA LYS A 47 6.88 -5.87 3.99
C LYS A 47 7.49 -4.82 3.06
N LEU A 48 7.92 -5.24 1.87
CA LEU A 48 8.45 -4.35 0.83
C LEU A 48 7.44 -3.27 0.43
N ALA A 49 6.17 -3.64 0.23
CA ALA A 49 5.12 -2.68 -0.07
C ALA A 49 4.97 -1.62 1.03
N VAL A 50 4.94 -2.02 2.31
CA VAL A 50 4.85 -1.06 3.44
C VAL A 50 6.05 -0.12 3.48
N GLU A 51 7.25 -0.62 3.22
CA GLU A 51 8.48 0.18 3.15
C GLU A 51 8.43 1.18 1.99
N GLU A 52 7.98 0.77 0.79
CA GLU A 52 7.82 1.69 -0.35
C GLU A 52 6.79 2.80 -0.08
N PHE A 53 5.71 2.50 0.63
CA PHE A 53 4.74 3.50 1.07
C PHE A 53 5.35 4.48 2.07
N ALA A 54 6.13 3.98 3.05
CA ALA A 54 6.78 4.81 4.05
C ALA A 54 7.94 5.67 3.50
N GLU A 55 8.65 5.18 2.49
CA GLU A 55 9.65 5.94 1.75
C GLU A 55 9.04 6.96 0.77
N GLY A 56 7.71 6.93 0.58
CA GLY A 56 7.01 7.81 -0.35
C GLY A 56 7.23 7.46 -1.83
N LYS A 57 7.73 6.25 -2.14
CA LYS A 57 7.88 5.73 -3.51
C LYS A 57 6.54 5.47 -4.16
N VAL A 58 5.55 5.07 -3.36
CA VAL A 58 4.17 4.83 -3.81
C VAL A 58 3.24 5.83 -3.11
N LYS A 59 2.27 6.36 -3.86
CA LYS A 59 1.25 7.26 -3.34
C LYS A 59 -0.10 6.58 -3.37
N LEU A 60 -0.83 6.69 -2.27
CA LEU A 60 -2.24 6.34 -2.24
C LEU A 60 -3.02 7.40 -3.03
N VAL A 61 -3.92 6.96 -3.91
CA VAL A 61 -4.88 7.84 -4.57
C VAL A 61 -6.25 7.23 -4.32
N GLU A 62 -7.01 7.90 -3.48
CA GLU A 62 -8.41 7.57 -3.21
C GLU A 62 -9.28 8.25 -4.27
N ALA A 63 -10.31 7.55 -4.75
CA ALA A 63 -11.33 8.18 -5.56
C ALA A 63 -12.15 9.12 -4.66
N GLU A 64 -12.52 10.28 -5.19
CA GLU A 64 -13.14 11.37 -4.43
C GLU A 64 -14.52 11.00 -3.85
N ASP A 65 -15.12 9.90 -4.31
CA ASP A 65 -16.47 9.46 -3.94
C ASP A 65 -16.51 8.16 -3.10
N ILE A 66 -15.35 7.67 -2.62
CA ILE A 66 -15.32 6.46 -1.79
C ILE A 66 -16.11 6.70 -0.49
N GLY A 67 -17.25 6.01 -0.36
CA GLY A 67 -18.11 6.07 0.82
C GLY A 67 -19.22 7.13 0.77
N LYS A 68 -19.34 7.95 -0.29
CA LYS A 68 -20.42 8.94 -0.41
C LYS A 68 -21.76 8.31 -0.80
N ASP A 69 -21.75 7.23 -1.58
CA ASP A 69 -22.96 6.52 -2.01
C ASP A 69 -23.50 5.51 -0.98
N VAL A 70 -23.00 5.54 0.27
CA VAL A 70 -23.47 4.65 1.35
C VAL A 70 -24.60 5.31 2.16
N GLU A 71 -25.09 6.48 1.74
CA GLU A 71 -26.32 7.08 2.27
C GLU A 71 -27.56 6.49 1.57
N GLU A 72 -28.24 5.61 2.33
CA GLU A 72 -29.55 4.93 2.16
C GLU A 72 -29.78 3.94 0.98
#